data_AF-A0A8H4PMF4-F1
#
_entry.id   AF-A0A8H4PMF4-F1
#
_cell.length_a   1.000
_cell.length_b   1.000
_cell.length_c   1.000
_cell.angle_alpha   90.00
_cell.angle_beta   90.00
_cell.angle_gamma   90.00
#
_symmetry.space_group_name_H-M   'P 1'
#
loop_
_entity.id
_entity.type
_entity.pdbx_description
1 polymer ?
#
loop_
_entity_poly.entity_id
_entity_poly.type
_entity_poly.pdbx_seq_one_letter_code
_entity_poly.pdbx_strand_id
1 'polypeptide(L)'
;MRFASVIDFTAATISQCSAAVDPPHYISHRAEVPSVRSYLYVGGAYVADGTGSHVFRDQMYVEKLVPAAGVWQPDPIVLIHGQGQTGSNFLNKPDGGRGWASLFIDHGYEVYIVDQTLRGRSP
;
A
#
# COMPACT_ATOMS: atom_id res chain seq x y z
N MET A 1 -22.86 3.64 -78.86
CA MET A 1 -23.64 3.05 -77.76
C MET A 1 -22.83 1.92 -77.14
N ARG A 2 -22.10 2.18 -76.05
CA ARG A 2 -21.61 1.19 -75.07
C ARG A 2 -20.64 1.82 -74.07
N PHE A 3 -20.88 1.45 -72.80
CA PHE A 3 -20.01 1.47 -71.62
C PHE A 3 -19.49 2.81 -71.10
N ALA A 4 -20.15 3.29 -70.03
CA ALA A 4 -19.45 3.94 -68.92
C ALA A 4 -19.89 3.21 -67.63
N SER A 5 -18.91 2.54 -67.01
CA SER A 5 -19.01 1.90 -65.71
C SER A 5 -19.13 2.99 -64.64
N VAL A 6 -20.16 2.93 -63.80
CA VAL A 6 -20.25 3.75 -62.58
C VAL A 6 -19.75 2.87 -61.45
N ILE A 7 -18.65 3.31 -60.82
CA ILE A 7 -18.07 2.67 -59.64
C ILE A 7 -18.91 3.12 -58.45
N ASP A 8 -19.61 2.18 -57.83
CA ASP A 8 -20.29 2.39 -56.54
C ASP A 8 -19.24 2.53 -55.43
N PHE A 9 -19.05 3.75 -54.93
CA PHE A 9 -18.33 3.99 -53.68
C PHE A 9 -19.32 3.81 -52.52
N THR A 10 -19.31 2.62 -51.90
CA THR A 10 -19.95 2.43 -50.60
C THR A 10 -19.11 3.12 -49.53
N ALA A 11 -19.65 4.19 -48.95
CA ALA A 11 -19.06 4.84 -47.79
C ALA A 11 -19.19 3.90 -46.57
N ALA A 12 -18.08 3.29 -46.15
CA ALA A 12 -18.01 2.62 -44.86
C ALA A 12 -18.03 3.68 -43.75
N THR A 13 -19.11 3.74 -42.98
CA THR A 13 -19.18 4.55 -41.77
C THR A 13 -18.26 3.93 -40.72
N ILE A 14 -17.20 4.64 -40.37
CA ILE A 14 -16.38 4.32 -39.19
C ILE A 14 -17.29 4.54 -37.97
N SER A 15 -17.73 3.43 -37.35
CA SER A 15 -18.38 3.46 -36.05
C SER A 15 -17.37 3.99 -35.05
N GLN A 16 -17.51 5.25 -34.68
CA GLN A 16 -16.67 5.89 -33.68
C GLN A 16 -17.03 5.26 -32.33
N CYS A 17 -16.22 4.31 -31.86
CA CYS A 17 -16.26 3.88 -30.47
C CYS A 17 -15.97 5.10 -29.61
N SER A 18 -17.01 5.70 -29.05
CA SER A 18 -16.87 6.67 -27.97
C SER A 18 -16.27 5.92 -26.79
N ALA A 19 -14.96 6.02 -26.60
CA ALA A 19 -14.37 5.71 -25.32
C ALA A 19 -14.98 6.71 -24.34
N ALA A 20 -15.89 6.25 -23.49
CA ALA A 20 -16.32 7.02 -22.34
C ALA A 20 -15.04 7.40 -21.59
N VAL A 21 -14.69 8.69 -21.62
CA VAL A 21 -13.70 9.23 -20.71
C VAL A 21 -14.35 9.08 -19.35
N ASP A 22 -13.92 8.09 -18.58
CA ASP A 22 -14.35 7.96 -17.19
C ASP A 22 -14.17 9.33 -16.53
N PRO A 23 -15.20 9.86 -15.85
CA PRO A 23 -15.06 11.11 -15.14
C PRO A 23 -13.85 10.99 -14.20
N PRO A 24 -13.06 12.06 -13.99
CA PRO A 24 -11.92 12.01 -13.09
C PRO A 24 -12.41 11.43 -11.77
N HIS A 25 -11.86 10.28 -11.38
CA HIS A 25 -12.18 9.65 -10.11
C HIS A 25 -11.98 10.72 -9.04
N TYR A 26 -13.09 11.25 -8.51
CA TYR A 26 -13.02 12.21 -7.43
C TYR A 26 -12.39 11.47 -6.27
N ILE A 27 -11.12 11.76 -5.98
CA ILE A 27 -10.41 11.15 -4.87
C ILE A 27 -11.21 11.56 -3.64
N SER A 28 -11.99 10.62 -3.10
CA SER A 28 -12.63 10.77 -1.81
C SER A 28 -11.52 10.76 -0.78
N HIS A 29 -10.89 11.92 -0.56
CA HIS A 29 -9.90 12.17 0.47
C HIS A 29 -10.58 12.09 1.84
N ARG A 30 -10.97 10.89 2.24
CA ARG A 30 -11.37 10.64 3.62
C ARG A 30 -10.11 10.87 4.45
N ALA A 31 -10.14 11.86 5.35
CA ALA A 31 -9.03 12.14 6.25
C ALA A 31 -8.54 10.84 6.91
N GLU A 32 -7.26 10.73 7.26
CA GLU A 32 -6.75 9.51 7.89
C GLU A 32 -7.46 9.22 9.22
N VAL A 33 -7.48 7.96 9.65
CA VAL A 33 -8.02 7.57 10.97
C VAL A 33 -7.04 8.04 12.05
N PRO A 34 -7.47 8.87 13.03
CA PRO A 34 -6.59 9.34 14.09
C PRO A 34 -6.02 8.18 14.93
N SER A 35 -4.70 8.15 15.06
CA SER A 35 -3.99 7.14 15.85
C SER A 35 -2.74 7.74 16.49
N VAL A 36 -2.31 7.15 17.61
CA VAL A 36 -1.00 7.43 18.22
C VAL A 36 0.01 6.46 17.62
N ARG A 37 1.07 7.01 17.04
CA ARG A 37 2.16 6.24 16.42
C ARG A 37 3.37 6.17 17.33
N SER A 38 3.91 4.96 17.49
CA SER A 38 5.20 4.68 18.13
C SER A 38 5.91 3.56 17.37
N TYR A 39 7.15 3.23 17.72
CA TYR A 39 7.85 2.11 17.12
C TYR A 39 8.86 1.49 18.08
N LEU A 40 9.24 0.26 17.79
CA LEU A 40 10.29 -0.48 18.49
C LEU A 40 11.03 -1.40 17.51
N TYR A 41 12.11 -2.00 17.98
CA TYR A 41 12.79 -3.10 17.31
C TYR A 41 12.68 -4.35 18.17
N VAL A 42 12.54 -5.51 17.53
CA VAL A 42 12.49 -6.82 18.20
C VAL A 42 13.54 -7.76 17.62
N GLY A 43 14.07 -8.65 18.46
CA GLY A 43 15.13 -9.57 18.06
C GLY A 43 16.47 -8.87 17.77
N GLY A 44 17.26 -9.49 16.91
CA GLY A 44 18.61 -9.07 16.58
C GLY A 44 19.67 -9.48 17.59
N ALA A 45 20.93 -9.27 17.21
CA ALA A 45 22.09 -9.58 18.05
C ALA A 45 23.27 -8.67 17.70
N TYR A 46 24.19 -8.53 18.67
CA TYR A 46 25.51 -7.98 18.41
C TYR A 46 26.37 -9.05 17.72
N VAL A 47 26.89 -8.71 16.54
CA VAL A 47 27.77 -9.57 15.75
C VAL A 47 29.10 -8.84 15.55
N ALA A 48 30.21 -9.57 15.65
CA ALA A 48 31.53 -9.01 15.41
C ALA A 48 31.64 -8.50 13.96
N ASP A 49 32.24 -7.32 13.77
CA ASP A 49 32.36 -6.68 12.46
C ASP A 49 33.69 -6.94 11.74
N GLY A 50 34.55 -7.78 12.34
CA GLY A 50 35.89 -8.09 11.81
C GLY A 50 36.98 -7.06 12.14
N THR A 51 36.64 -5.95 12.81
CA THR A 51 37.60 -4.91 13.24
C THR A 51 37.90 -4.94 14.74
N GLY A 52 37.33 -5.90 15.45
CA GLY A 52 37.33 -5.95 16.92
C GLY A 52 36.14 -5.23 17.56
N SER A 53 35.25 -4.63 16.76
CA SER A 53 34.00 -4.01 17.21
C SER A 53 32.79 -4.92 16.95
N HIS A 54 31.61 -4.49 17.40
CA HIS A 54 30.35 -5.19 17.18
C HIS A 54 29.32 -4.27 16.53
N VAL A 55 28.49 -4.85 15.68
CA VAL A 55 27.32 -4.19 15.08
C VAL A 55 26.05 -4.94 15.49
N PHE A 56 24.98 -4.21 15.78
CA PHE A 56 23.67 -4.82 16.05
C PHE A 56 22.93 -5.03 14.72
N ARG A 57 22.60 -6.29 14.40
CA ARG A 57 22.01 -6.72 13.12
C ARG A 57 20.85 -7.68 13.38
N ASP A 58 20.09 -7.95 12.32
CA ASP A 58 19.02 -8.94 12.25
C ASP A 58 17.77 -8.60 13.07
N GLN A 59 17.66 -7.36 13.56
CA GLN A 59 16.47 -6.87 14.25
C GLN A 59 15.34 -6.53 13.29
N MET A 60 14.11 -6.75 13.73
CA MET A 60 12.90 -6.43 12.98
C MET A 60 12.31 -5.12 13.49
N TYR A 61 12.12 -4.15 12.60
CA TYR A 61 11.38 -2.93 12.88
C TYR A 61 9.88 -3.23 13.03
N VAL A 62 9.27 -2.65 14.05
CA VAL A 62 7.84 -2.75 14.33
C VAL A 62 7.27 -1.35 14.56
N GLU A 63 6.37 -0.92 13.68
CA GLU A 63 5.55 0.28 13.88
C GLU A 63 4.26 -0.09 14.61
N LYS A 64 3.92 0.66 15.65
CA LYS A 64 2.71 0.48 16.45
C LYS A 64 1.77 1.66 16.26
N LEU A 65 0.53 1.37 15.88
CA LEU A 65 -0.56 2.32 15.74
C LEU A 65 -1.69 1.97 16.70
N VAL A 66 -2.06 2.93 17.55
CA VAL A 66 -3.13 2.77 18.56
C VAL A 66 -4.28 3.73 18.22
N PRO A 67 -5.54 3.28 18.13
CA PRO A 67 -6.68 4.16 17.89
C PRO A 67 -6.73 5.29 18.93
N ALA A 68 -6.87 6.55 18.47
CA ALA A 68 -6.88 7.69 19.38
C ALA A 68 -8.09 7.69 20.34
N ALA A 69 -9.19 7.02 19.96
CA ALA A 69 -10.38 6.85 20.79
C ALA A 69 -10.26 5.70 21.82
N GLY A 70 -9.13 4.96 21.81
CA GLY A 70 -8.91 3.79 22.66
C GLY A 70 -9.10 2.46 21.92
N VAL A 71 -8.47 1.42 22.46
CA VAL A 71 -8.54 0.04 21.97
C VAL A 71 -9.74 -0.64 22.64
N TRP A 72 -10.57 -1.31 21.84
CA TRP A 72 -11.72 -2.10 22.33
C TRP A 72 -11.76 -3.53 21.77
N GLN A 73 -10.79 -3.88 20.92
CA GLN A 73 -10.54 -5.26 20.53
C GLN A 73 -9.53 -5.90 21.49
N PRO A 74 -9.77 -7.16 21.92
CA PRO A 74 -8.90 -7.81 22.91
C PRO A 74 -7.53 -8.17 22.33
N ASP A 75 -7.47 -8.56 21.05
CA ASP A 75 -6.26 -9.05 20.40
C ASP A 75 -5.76 -8.03 19.35
N PRO A 76 -4.44 -7.72 19.32
CA PRO A 76 -3.88 -6.84 18.32
C PRO A 76 -3.74 -7.53 16.95
N ILE A 77 -3.61 -6.74 15.90
CA ILE A 77 -3.32 -7.21 14.54
C ILE A 77 -1.85 -6.99 14.23
N VAL A 78 -1.15 -8.04 13.77
CA VAL A 78 0.22 -7.95 13.26
C VAL A 78 0.22 -8.12 11.74
N LEU A 79 0.64 -7.08 11.02
CA LEU A 79 0.68 -7.05 9.56
C LEU A 79 2.09 -7.32 9.06
N ILE A 80 2.23 -8.43 8.32
CA ILE A 80 3.51 -8.94 7.80
C ILE A 80 3.46 -8.92 6.27
N HIS A 81 4.35 -8.15 5.64
CA HIS A 81 4.38 -8.00 4.18
C HIS A 81 4.96 -9.24 3.48
N GLY A 82 4.75 -9.34 2.16
CA GLY A 82 5.31 -10.39 1.31
C GLY A 82 6.71 -10.09 0.76
N GLN A 83 7.14 -10.88 -0.22
CA GLN A 83 8.43 -10.70 -0.91
C GLN A 83 8.49 -9.40 -1.72
N GLY A 84 9.65 -8.73 -1.71
CA GLY A 84 9.88 -7.47 -2.43
C GLY A 84 9.12 -6.25 -1.87
N GLN A 85 8.47 -6.38 -0.71
CA GLN A 85 7.61 -5.37 -0.12
C GLN A 85 8.16 -4.91 1.24
N THR A 86 7.52 -3.90 1.84
CA THR A 86 7.75 -3.43 3.21
C THR A 86 6.40 -3.21 3.92
N GLY A 87 6.40 -2.80 5.19
CA GLY A 87 5.20 -2.44 5.93
C GLY A 87 4.36 -1.32 5.29
N SER A 88 4.94 -0.53 4.36
CA SER A 88 4.21 0.49 3.60
C SER A 88 2.99 -0.06 2.85
N ASN A 89 2.98 -1.36 2.54
CA ASN A 89 1.88 -2.02 1.84
C ASN A 89 0.54 -1.98 2.58
N PHE A 90 0.58 -1.79 3.89
CA PHE A 90 -0.63 -1.76 4.72
C PHE A 90 -1.08 -0.35 5.08
N LEU A 91 -0.26 0.65 4.79
CA LEU A 91 -0.56 2.07 4.96
C LEU A 91 -1.41 2.57 3.78
N ASN A 92 -1.39 3.87 3.51
CA ASN A 92 -2.17 4.48 2.43
C ASN A 92 -1.93 3.78 1.09
N LYS A 93 -3.01 3.63 0.34
CA LYS A 93 -2.99 3.14 -1.04
C LYS A 93 -2.25 4.14 -1.94
N PRO A 94 -1.74 3.70 -3.11
CA PRO A 94 -1.05 4.59 -4.05
C PRO A 94 -1.87 5.78 -4.55
N ASP A 95 -3.20 5.67 -4.53
CA ASP A 95 -4.14 6.75 -4.86
C ASP A 95 -4.39 7.72 -3.69
N GLY A 96 -3.67 7.56 -2.57
CA GLY A 96 -3.85 8.33 -1.34
C GLY A 96 -4.99 7.85 -0.44
N GLY A 97 -5.72 6.80 -0.83
CA GLY A 97 -6.80 6.23 -0.04
C GLY A 97 -6.31 5.56 1.24
N ARG A 98 -7.24 5.38 2.20
CA ARG A 98 -6.98 4.63 3.45
C ARG A 98 -6.61 3.17 3.15
N GLY A 99 -5.66 2.65 3.94
CA GLY A 99 -5.14 1.30 3.86
C GLY A 99 -5.83 0.31 4.81
N TRP A 100 -5.21 -0.87 4.94
CA TRP A 100 -5.64 -1.87 5.92
C TRP A 100 -5.35 -1.45 7.36
N ALA A 101 -4.24 -0.75 7.60
CA ALA A 101 -3.95 -0.19 8.93
C ALA A 101 -5.08 0.74 9.38
N SER A 102 -5.48 1.69 8.53
CA SER A 102 -6.62 2.57 8.79
C SER A 102 -7.90 1.78 9.06
N LEU A 103 -8.18 0.74 8.26
CA LEU A 103 -9.36 -0.11 8.45
C LEU A 103 -9.38 -0.75 9.83
N PHE A 104 -8.28 -1.39 10.27
CA PHE A 104 -8.23 -2.05 11.57
C PHE A 104 -8.26 -1.06 12.74
N ILE A 105 -7.61 0.09 12.62
CA ILE A 105 -7.68 1.15 13.63
C ILE A 105 -9.12 1.66 13.80
N ASP A 106 -9.85 1.86 12.70
CA ASP A 106 -11.27 2.28 12.70
C ASP A 106 -12.18 1.24 13.39
N HIS A 107 -11.76 -0.03 13.39
CA HIS A 107 -12.43 -1.14 14.09
C HIS A 107 -11.89 -1.41 15.50
N GLY A 108 -11.07 -0.50 16.05
CA GLY A 108 -10.64 -0.56 17.45
C GLY A 108 -9.47 -1.47 17.75
N TYR A 109 -8.78 -1.98 16.72
CA TYR A 109 -7.59 -2.81 16.90
C TYR A 109 -6.36 -1.95 17.17
N GLU A 110 -5.52 -2.41 18.10
CA GLU A 110 -4.11 -2.04 18.08
C GLU A 110 -3.41 -2.74 16.92
N VAL A 111 -2.65 -1.99 16.13
CA VAL A 111 -2.03 -2.51 14.90
C VAL A 111 -0.52 -2.42 14.99
N TYR A 112 0.15 -3.53 14.72
CA TYR A 112 1.59 -3.62 14.55
C TYR A 112 1.92 -3.90 13.09
N ILE A 113 2.79 -3.09 12.50
CA ILE A 113 3.23 -3.23 11.11
C ILE A 113 4.73 -3.49 11.14
N VAL A 114 5.15 -4.63 10.58
CA VAL A 114 6.57 -5.01 10.59
C VAL A 114 7.22 -4.75 9.25
N ASP A 115 8.50 -4.39 9.28
CA ASP A 115 9.39 -4.64 8.15
C ASP A 115 10.23 -5.87 8.51
N GLN A 116 10.12 -6.97 7.77
CA GLN A 116 10.88 -8.19 8.05
C GLN A 116 12.40 -7.91 8.11
N THR A 117 13.14 -8.75 8.82
CA THR A 117 14.61 -8.66 8.90
C THR A 117 15.26 -8.54 7.52
N LEU A 118 16.28 -7.68 7.38
CA LEU A 118 16.95 -7.33 6.12
C LEU A 118 16.02 -6.67 5.06
N ARG A 119 15.00 -5.93 5.51
CA ARG A 119 14.09 -5.19 4.63
C ARG A 119 13.75 -3.82 5.22
N GLY A 120 13.66 -2.81 4.37
CA GLY A 120 13.14 -1.50 4.76
C GLY A 120 13.91 -0.90 5.94
N ARG A 121 13.23 -0.73 7.07
CA ARG A 121 13.80 -0.14 8.30
C ARG A 121 14.53 -1.14 9.21
N SER A 122 14.63 -2.41 8.79
CA SER A 122 15.29 -3.50 9.51
C SER A 122 16.68 -3.80 8.92
N PRO A 123 17.77 -3.36 9.60
CA PRO A 123 19.13 -3.44 9.09
C PRO A 123 19.85 -4.76 9.36
#